data_AF-A0A959VEH5-F1
#
_entry.id   AF-A0A959VEH5-F1
#
_cell.length_a   1.000
_cell.length_b   1.000
_cell.length_c   1.000
_cell.angle_alpha   90.00
_cell.angle_beta   90.00
_cell.angle_gamma   90.00
#
_symmetry.space_group_name_H-M   'P 1'
#
loop_
_entity.id
_entity.type
_entity.pdbx_description
1 polymer ?
#
loop_
_entity_poly.entity_id
_entity_poly.type
_entity_poly.pdbx_seq_one_letter_code
_entity_poly.pdbx_strand_id
1 'polypeptide(L)'
;MKRILLLSISMLFLFSIHAQQRAKVSKSLQNYSVQKEIQAPADGSEMLTGNVAPYKSANFWAEETIGETYYDKQSNRVTANRLYRFDDGTMATTWTYGIEATGFADRGTGYNYYDGNNWGDWPEARVETVKTGWPTYAPLGENGEITVSHNASDALIINRRLEKGSGDWTESIIQGPAGFEKITWPRVVTNGPDHNYVHIIGLIRDYPTTGEVTLGYYRSLDAGETWDVLNYEIPGTGHDFYTDLGADSYVFAEPRDGVLVFGVFNIWCDMFYMKSTDNGDTWEKTIIWEHPYPFYDDNTVFTDTLWAPDNSGAIAIDKYGKVHVTFGISFVLKAEVGTTYSYWPGLSNGIGYWNDSMEPFTNENPHDALDPYDVLMEDVNLIGWSQDLDNSGELEFVDIIAYSEIGLCTMPTMVVDETNQIYVAYAATTEGYDNGTYNFKHIWARTSPDLGLSWGQHYHLSSDLIHIFDECVYPQFAANTDANLYLHYNTDTEPGNAVDGDHEYVSNTQTFSTILKDDIMGIAQPATFTVDQVSQNYPNPFNGTSVVEVTLYAPAEIYLEVSNLLGQVVY
;
A
#
# COMPACT_ATOMS: atom_id res chain seq x y z
N MET A 1 -35.64 37.09 33.42
CA MET A 1 -34.79 35.88 33.42
C MET A 1 -35.22 34.84 32.39
N LYS A 2 -36.52 34.48 32.24
CA LYS A 2 -36.99 33.46 31.27
C LYS A 2 -36.75 33.78 29.77
N ARG A 3 -36.65 35.06 29.38
CA ARG A 3 -36.39 35.46 27.97
C ARG A 3 -34.91 35.50 27.59
N ILE A 4 -33.99 35.52 28.56
CA ILE A 4 -32.54 35.49 28.30
C ILE A 4 -32.07 34.03 28.18
N LEU A 5 -32.60 33.14 29.04
CA LEU A 5 -32.26 31.70 29.00
C LEU A 5 -32.71 31.02 27.69
N LEU A 6 -33.86 31.41 27.11
CA LEU A 6 -34.32 30.86 25.83
C LEU A 6 -33.46 31.31 24.64
N LEU A 7 -32.88 32.52 24.70
CA LEU A 7 -31.94 33.01 23.68
C LEU A 7 -30.57 32.35 23.84
N SER A 8 -30.16 32.03 25.07
CA SER A 8 -28.93 31.29 25.35
C SER A 8 -29.00 29.83 24.90
N ILE A 9 -30.16 29.18 25.07
CA ILE A 9 -30.36 27.78 24.64
C ILE A 9 -30.51 27.69 23.10
N SER A 10 -31.10 28.69 22.44
CA SER A 10 -31.16 28.72 20.96
C SER A 10 -29.83 29.12 20.30
N MET A 11 -28.91 29.80 21.01
CA MET A 11 -27.51 29.95 20.56
C MET A 11 -26.64 28.71 20.82
N LEU A 12 -26.99 27.87 21.80
CA LEU A 12 -26.26 26.62 22.08
C LEU A 12 -26.61 25.47 21.13
N PHE A 13 -27.78 25.51 20.48
CA PHE A 13 -28.17 24.55 19.44
C PHE A 13 -27.77 24.97 18.01
N LEU A 14 -27.11 26.11 17.83
CA LEU A 14 -26.50 26.50 16.55
C LEU A 14 -25.07 25.97 16.38
N PHE A 15 -24.54 25.27 17.39
CA PHE A 15 -23.25 24.59 17.33
C PHE A 15 -23.45 23.10 17.57
N SER A 16 -24.05 22.40 16.61
CA SER A 16 -24.05 20.94 16.60
C SER A 16 -24.06 20.45 15.15
N ILE A 17 -22.88 19.94 14.77
CA ILE A 17 -22.67 18.87 13.79
C ILE A 17 -22.91 19.31 12.34
N HIS A 18 -21.95 20.06 11.78
CA HIS A 18 -21.56 19.76 10.41
C HIS A 18 -20.69 18.51 10.53
N ALA A 19 -21.06 17.39 9.91
CA ALA A 19 -20.04 16.44 9.49
C ALA A 19 -19.07 17.27 8.66
N GLN A 20 -17.83 17.43 9.12
CA GLN A 20 -16.85 18.22 8.39
C GLN A 20 -16.57 17.45 7.12
N GLN A 21 -17.12 17.92 6.00
CA GLN A 21 -16.90 17.30 4.72
C GLN A 21 -15.39 17.31 4.47
N ARG A 22 -14.82 16.14 4.13
CA ARG A 22 -13.41 16.01 3.79
C ARG A 22 -12.98 17.10 2.81
N ALA A 23 -11.91 17.81 3.18
CA ALA A 23 -11.33 18.85 2.35
C ALA A 23 -10.96 18.28 0.97
N LYS A 24 -11.20 19.06 -0.07
CA LYS A 24 -10.88 18.71 -1.45
C LYS A 24 -9.87 19.70 -1.99
N VAL A 25 -9.06 19.26 -2.95
CA VAL A 25 -8.19 20.19 -3.70
C VAL A 25 -9.03 21.20 -4.47
N SER A 26 -8.41 22.30 -4.91
CA SER A 26 -9.10 23.30 -5.72
C SER A 26 -9.83 22.70 -6.93
N LYS A 27 -10.96 23.29 -7.34
CA LYS A 27 -11.71 22.82 -8.53
C LYS A 27 -10.86 22.81 -9.80
N SER A 28 -9.85 23.67 -9.90
CA SER A 28 -8.89 23.65 -11.01
C SER A 28 -8.10 22.35 -11.03
N LEU A 29 -7.54 21.92 -9.89
CA LEU A 29 -6.79 20.68 -9.78
C LEU A 29 -7.69 19.44 -9.90
N GLN A 30 -8.94 19.52 -9.42
CA GLN A 30 -9.92 18.45 -9.63
C GLN A 30 -10.25 18.24 -11.13
N ASN A 31 -10.31 19.32 -11.91
CA ASN A 31 -10.61 19.24 -13.34
C ASN A 31 -9.36 19.09 -14.22
N TYR A 32 -8.17 19.07 -13.61
CA TYR A 32 -6.91 18.91 -14.31
C TYR A 32 -6.68 17.42 -14.61
N SER A 33 -6.69 17.08 -15.90
CA SER A 33 -6.35 15.75 -16.39
C SER A 33 -4.94 15.73 -16.94
N VAL A 34 -4.20 14.68 -16.65
CA VAL A 34 -2.90 14.38 -17.27
C VAL A 34 -3.07 13.19 -18.21
N GLN A 35 -2.48 13.29 -19.40
CA GLN A 35 -2.42 12.19 -20.34
C GLN A 35 -1.14 11.37 -20.06
N LYS A 36 -1.30 10.06 -19.87
CA LYS A 36 -0.20 9.13 -19.60
C LYS A 36 -0.16 8.04 -20.66
N GLU A 37 1.03 7.77 -21.17
CA GLU A 37 1.27 6.58 -21.99
C GLU A 37 1.55 5.39 -21.05
N ILE A 38 1.06 4.21 -21.41
CA ILE A 38 1.42 2.95 -20.76
C ILE A 38 2.89 2.74 -21.06
N GLN A 39 3.72 3.14 -20.11
CA GLN A 39 5.16 2.96 -20.19
C GLN A 39 5.50 1.49 -20.00
N ALA A 40 6.51 1.03 -20.73
CA ALA A 40 7.10 -0.27 -20.45
C ALA A 40 7.57 -0.29 -18.99
N PRO A 41 7.21 -1.33 -18.22
CA PRO A 41 7.64 -1.42 -16.83
C PRO A 41 9.15 -1.48 -16.77
N ALA A 42 9.72 -0.84 -15.75
CA ALA A 42 11.14 -0.90 -15.55
C ALA A 42 11.53 -2.34 -15.16
N ASP A 43 12.56 -2.86 -15.82
CA ASP A 43 13.04 -4.24 -15.73
C ASP A 43 14.56 -4.33 -15.51
N GLY A 44 15.31 -3.23 -15.65
CA GLY A 44 16.77 -3.23 -15.57
C GLY A 44 17.55 -2.94 -16.81
N SER A 45 16.86 -2.81 -17.93
CA SER A 45 17.45 -2.40 -19.19
C SER A 45 17.50 -0.88 -19.39
N GLU A 46 17.03 -0.08 -18.41
CA GLU A 46 16.94 1.37 -18.53
C GLU A 46 18.32 2.01 -18.71
N MET A 47 18.41 2.97 -19.64
CA MET A 47 19.61 3.76 -19.92
C MET A 47 19.29 5.25 -19.74
N LEU A 48 20.17 5.98 -19.06
CA LEU A 48 19.85 7.33 -18.58
C LEU A 48 20.43 8.46 -19.42
N THR A 49 19.72 9.58 -19.40
CA THR A 49 20.18 10.90 -19.87
C THR A 49 19.90 11.94 -18.77
N GLY A 50 20.94 12.45 -18.11
CA GLY A 50 20.80 13.47 -17.06
C GLY A 50 22.12 13.80 -16.35
N ASN A 51 22.18 14.95 -15.66
CA ASN A 51 23.28 15.38 -14.79
C ASN A 51 22.95 15.05 -13.32
N VAL A 52 23.97 14.73 -12.53
CA VAL A 52 23.80 14.47 -11.08
C VAL A 52 23.86 15.78 -10.30
N ALA A 53 22.88 16.05 -9.43
CA ALA A 53 22.88 17.23 -8.55
C ALA A 53 23.62 16.96 -7.22
N PRO A 54 24.18 17.99 -6.55
CA PRO A 54 24.96 17.81 -5.33
C PRO A 54 24.11 17.52 -4.06
N TYR A 55 24.72 16.77 -3.14
CA TYR A 55 24.20 16.24 -1.87
C TYR A 55 23.58 17.26 -0.90
N LYS A 56 22.59 16.77 -0.12
CA LYS A 56 22.13 17.33 1.16
C LYS A 56 22.20 16.20 2.21
N SER A 57 22.65 16.51 3.43
CA SER A 57 22.63 15.58 4.56
C SER A 57 22.12 16.32 5.81
N ALA A 58 21.15 15.75 6.53
CA ALA A 58 20.78 16.17 7.88
C ALA A 58 20.14 14.99 8.64
N ASN A 59 20.61 14.70 9.87
CA ASN A 59 20.03 13.69 10.76
C ASN A 59 19.63 14.32 12.10
N PHE A 60 18.42 14.03 12.61
CA PHE A 60 17.99 14.17 14.01
C PHE A 60 17.00 13.04 14.39
N TRP A 61 16.62 12.92 15.67
CA TRP A 61 16.35 11.65 16.39
C TRP A 61 14.97 10.97 16.15
N ALA A 62 14.97 9.65 16.39
CA ALA A 62 13.96 8.59 16.15
C ALA A 62 13.95 8.01 14.73
N GLU A 63 14.58 8.72 13.80
CA GLU A 63 14.83 8.27 12.44
C GLU A 63 16.33 8.18 12.17
N GLU A 64 16.73 7.19 11.37
CA GLU A 64 18.12 6.93 11.01
C GLU A 64 18.22 6.70 9.51
N THR A 65 19.18 7.35 8.87
CA THR A 65 19.52 7.07 7.48
C THR A 65 20.42 5.85 7.41
N ILE A 66 19.94 4.81 6.74
CA ILE A 66 20.55 3.47 6.72
C ILE A 66 21.13 3.10 5.36
N GLY A 67 21.04 3.99 4.38
CA GLY A 67 21.60 3.78 3.06
C GLY A 67 21.25 4.89 2.09
N GLU A 68 21.80 4.80 0.89
CA GLU A 68 21.52 5.70 -0.21
C GLU A 68 21.35 4.95 -1.53
N THR A 69 20.74 5.61 -2.51
CA THR A 69 20.64 5.19 -3.90
C THR A 69 20.38 6.42 -4.77
N TYR A 70 20.83 6.40 -6.02
CA TYR A 70 20.36 7.33 -7.05
C TYR A 70 19.27 6.70 -7.91
N TYR A 71 19.00 5.39 -7.75
CA TYR A 71 17.88 4.71 -8.38
C TYR A 71 16.62 4.92 -7.52
N ASP A 72 15.93 6.03 -7.74
CA ASP A 72 14.78 6.48 -6.94
C ASP A 72 13.50 5.63 -7.13
N LYS A 73 13.33 4.99 -8.29
CA LYS A 73 12.19 4.10 -8.55
C LYS A 73 12.29 2.77 -7.79
N GLN A 74 11.61 2.65 -6.65
CA GLN A 74 11.65 1.44 -5.82
C GLN A 74 10.60 0.39 -6.18
N SER A 75 9.59 0.74 -6.96
CA SER A 75 8.48 -0.11 -7.38
C SER A 75 7.97 0.36 -8.75
N ASN A 76 7.42 -0.57 -9.54
CA ASN A 76 6.57 -0.16 -10.68
C ASN A 76 5.12 0.03 -10.25
N ARG A 77 4.68 -0.66 -9.19
CA ARG A 77 3.29 -0.73 -8.73
C ARG A 77 3.22 -1.03 -7.22
N VAL A 78 3.31 -2.30 -6.83
CA VAL A 78 3.24 -2.69 -5.42
C VAL A 78 4.63 -2.95 -4.87
N THR A 79 5.01 -2.23 -3.81
CA THR A 79 6.31 -2.44 -3.16
C THR A 79 6.39 -3.83 -2.52
N ALA A 80 7.49 -4.55 -2.75
CA ALA A 80 7.73 -5.87 -2.17
C ALA A 80 8.02 -5.81 -0.65
N ASN A 81 7.99 -6.96 0.03
CA ASN A 81 8.51 -7.07 1.39
C ASN A 81 10.04 -6.90 1.37
N ARG A 82 10.52 -5.89 2.09
CA ARG A 82 11.95 -5.55 2.13
C ARG A 82 12.53 -5.33 3.52
N LEU A 83 11.70 -5.16 4.56
CA LEU A 83 12.11 -4.99 5.95
C LEU A 83 11.57 -6.15 6.80
N TYR A 84 12.44 -6.76 7.61
CA TYR A 84 12.05 -7.84 8.53
C TYR A 84 12.65 -7.64 9.91
N ARG A 85 11.87 -7.94 10.95
CA ARG A 85 12.30 -7.99 12.34
C ARG A 85 12.32 -9.42 12.84
N PHE A 86 13.48 -9.85 13.32
CA PHE A 86 13.68 -11.15 13.93
C PHE A 86 13.26 -11.16 15.41
N ASP A 87 13.01 -12.35 15.96
CA ASP A 87 12.58 -12.53 17.35
C ASP A 87 13.59 -11.99 18.38
N ASP A 88 14.88 -12.03 18.04
CA ASP A 88 15.97 -11.48 18.87
C ASP A 88 16.08 -9.94 18.84
N GLY A 89 15.21 -9.27 18.09
CA GLY A 89 15.16 -7.81 17.94
C GLY A 89 16.13 -7.26 16.90
N THR A 90 16.89 -8.12 16.22
CA THR A 90 17.68 -7.70 15.06
C THR A 90 16.78 -7.50 13.84
N MET A 91 17.23 -6.72 12.87
CA MET A 91 16.45 -6.40 11.67
C MET A 91 17.35 -6.40 10.43
N ALA A 92 16.75 -6.63 9.28
CA ALA A 92 17.42 -6.48 8.00
C ALA A 92 16.49 -5.75 7.04
N THR A 93 17.06 -4.94 6.16
CA THR A 93 16.31 -4.29 5.10
C THR A 93 17.05 -4.26 3.78
N THR A 94 16.27 -4.15 2.69
CA THR A 94 16.75 -4.10 1.32
C THR A 94 16.10 -3.00 0.50
N TRP A 95 16.74 -2.56 -0.56
CA TRP A 95 16.20 -1.60 -1.54
C TRP A 95 16.88 -1.78 -2.89
N THR A 96 16.28 -1.24 -3.95
CA THR A 96 16.96 -1.16 -5.25
C THR A 96 18.11 -0.16 -5.13
N TYR A 97 19.32 -0.69 -4.98
CA TYR A 97 20.57 0.06 -4.92
C TYR A 97 21.03 0.40 -6.33
N GLY A 98 21.57 1.59 -6.52
CA GLY A 98 22.31 2.00 -7.71
C GLY A 98 22.87 3.40 -7.51
N ILE A 99 24.19 3.52 -7.41
CA ILE A 99 24.91 4.78 -7.19
C ILE A 99 25.56 5.27 -8.49
N GLU A 100 25.86 4.36 -9.42
CA GLU A 100 26.39 4.73 -10.74
C GLU A 100 25.28 5.17 -11.70
N ALA A 101 24.72 6.36 -11.47
CA ALA A 101 23.62 6.95 -12.26
C ALA A 101 23.84 6.99 -13.80
N THR A 102 25.01 6.64 -14.33
CA THR A 102 25.16 6.36 -15.76
C THR A 102 24.80 4.89 -16.07
N GLY A 103 23.50 4.60 -16.20
CA GLY A 103 22.99 3.28 -16.58
C GLY A 103 23.01 2.23 -15.46
N PHE A 104 23.39 2.62 -14.24
CA PHE A 104 23.38 1.82 -13.02
C PHE A 104 23.98 0.42 -13.25
N ALA A 105 25.22 0.36 -13.73
CA ALA A 105 25.93 -0.90 -13.90
C ALA A 105 26.13 -1.63 -12.56
N ASP A 106 26.10 -0.87 -11.47
CA ASP A 106 26.15 -1.31 -10.09
C ASP A 106 24.79 -1.76 -9.53
N ARG A 107 23.67 -1.58 -10.25
CA ARG A 107 22.32 -1.81 -9.72
C ARG A 107 22.12 -3.23 -9.20
N GLY A 108 21.49 -3.34 -8.02
CA GLY A 108 21.08 -4.61 -7.45
C GLY A 108 20.45 -4.45 -6.07
N THR A 109 20.62 -5.43 -5.19
CA THR A 109 20.13 -5.38 -3.82
C THR A 109 21.08 -4.57 -2.94
N GLY A 110 20.62 -3.42 -2.45
CA GLY A 110 21.20 -2.79 -1.27
C GLY A 110 20.76 -3.55 -0.03
N TYR A 111 21.66 -3.79 0.91
CA TYR A 111 21.39 -4.52 2.15
C TYR A 111 21.98 -3.78 3.34
N ASN A 112 21.20 -3.62 4.41
CA ASN A 112 21.72 -3.21 5.72
C ASN A 112 21.10 -4.07 6.83
N TYR A 113 21.82 -4.23 7.93
CA TYR A 113 21.47 -5.06 9.07
C TYR A 113 21.60 -4.28 10.38
N TYR A 114 20.60 -4.40 11.24
CA TYR A 114 20.58 -3.89 12.59
C TYR A 114 20.94 -4.99 13.58
N ASP A 115 22.03 -4.81 14.33
CA ASP A 115 22.58 -5.84 15.23
C ASP A 115 21.90 -5.94 16.60
N GLY A 116 20.78 -5.22 16.78
CA GLY A 116 20.10 -5.06 18.07
C GLY A 116 20.47 -3.76 18.79
N ASN A 117 21.55 -3.09 18.37
CA ASN A 117 22.00 -1.80 18.92
C ASN A 117 22.23 -0.73 17.85
N ASN A 118 22.82 -1.07 16.70
CA ASN A 118 23.12 -0.13 15.62
C ASN A 118 22.86 -0.76 14.25
N TRP A 119 22.51 0.08 13.27
CA TRP A 119 22.62 -0.30 11.87
C TRP A 119 24.08 -0.41 11.45
N GLY A 120 24.35 -1.28 10.47
CA GLY A 120 25.66 -1.41 9.85
C GLY A 120 26.00 -0.21 8.96
N ASP A 121 27.26 -0.20 8.50
CA ASP A 121 27.71 0.76 7.49
C ASP A 121 26.86 0.64 6.22
N TRP A 122 26.66 1.76 5.53
CA TRP A 122 25.89 1.78 4.28
C TRP A 122 26.57 0.87 3.23
N PRO A 123 25.79 0.13 2.43
CA PRO A 123 26.36 -0.77 1.44
C PRO A 123 27.11 0.01 0.36
N GLU A 124 28.35 -0.40 0.09
CA GLU A 124 29.18 0.16 -1.01
C GLU A 124 29.01 -0.62 -2.34
N ALA A 125 28.25 -1.72 -2.31
CA ALA A 125 27.99 -2.58 -3.45
C ALA A 125 26.66 -3.33 -3.28
N ARG A 126 26.07 -3.74 -4.41
CA ARG A 126 24.96 -4.71 -4.43
C ARG A 126 25.39 -6.09 -3.88
N VAL A 127 24.42 -6.89 -3.47
CA VAL A 127 24.63 -8.29 -3.05
C VAL A 127 25.02 -9.21 -4.23
N GLU A 128 24.42 -9.02 -5.40
CA GLU A 128 24.53 -9.94 -6.54
C GLU A 128 25.84 -9.81 -7.33
N THR A 129 26.27 -10.91 -7.95
CA THR A 129 27.43 -10.88 -8.85
C THR A 129 27.15 -10.18 -10.19
N VAL A 130 25.87 -10.08 -10.57
CA VAL A 130 25.38 -9.47 -11.81
C VAL A 130 24.44 -8.29 -11.52
N LYS A 131 24.23 -7.41 -12.51
CA LYS A 131 23.25 -6.33 -12.39
C LYS A 131 21.85 -6.92 -12.21
N THR A 132 21.14 -6.49 -11.17
CA THR A 132 19.76 -6.91 -10.87
C THR A 132 18.88 -5.73 -10.46
N GLY A 133 17.62 -5.99 -10.12
CA GLY A 133 16.71 -5.03 -9.50
C GLY A 133 15.51 -5.71 -8.87
N TRP A 134 14.65 -4.90 -8.24
CA TRP A 134 13.47 -5.36 -7.49
C TRP A 134 13.80 -6.43 -6.45
N PRO A 135 14.63 -6.12 -5.46
CA PRO A 135 14.89 -7.05 -4.37
C PRO A 135 13.63 -7.28 -3.55
N THR A 136 13.49 -8.52 -3.11
CA THR A 136 12.56 -8.97 -2.08
C THR A 136 13.35 -9.78 -1.04
N TYR A 137 12.93 -9.67 0.22
CA TYR A 137 13.66 -10.20 1.37
C TYR A 137 12.77 -11.08 2.25
N ALA A 138 13.33 -12.15 2.80
CA ALA A 138 12.69 -12.97 3.85
C ALA A 138 13.74 -13.59 4.80
N PRO A 139 13.35 -13.96 6.04
CA PRO A 139 14.18 -14.84 6.88
C PRO A 139 14.36 -16.22 6.23
N LEU A 140 15.37 -16.99 6.62
CA LEU A 140 15.60 -18.33 6.05
C LEU A 140 16.32 -19.24 7.04
N GLY A 141 15.79 -20.43 7.30
CA GLY A 141 16.43 -21.34 8.25
C GLY A 141 16.40 -20.83 9.69
N GLU A 142 17.14 -21.49 10.58
CA GLU A 142 17.16 -21.17 12.02
C GLU A 142 17.66 -19.75 12.31
N ASN A 143 18.59 -19.23 11.51
CA ASN A 143 19.20 -17.92 11.74
C ASN A 143 19.59 -17.16 10.45
N GLY A 144 19.20 -17.64 9.28
CA GLY A 144 19.65 -17.12 8.00
C GLY A 144 18.67 -16.18 7.34
N GLU A 145 18.95 -15.86 6.09
CA GLU A 145 18.17 -14.92 5.28
C GLU A 145 18.34 -15.19 3.78
N ILE A 146 17.35 -14.70 3.02
CA ILE A 146 17.28 -14.83 1.56
C ILE A 146 16.91 -13.50 0.92
N THR A 147 17.59 -13.16 -0.17
CA THR A 147 17.17 -12.12 -1.11
C THR A 147 16.93 -12.72 -2.48
N VAL A 148 15.86 -12.28 -3.15
CA VAL A 148 15.56 -12.66 -4.53
C VAL A 148 15.41 -11.39 -5.36
N SER A 149 16.10 -11.32 -6.49
CA SER A 149 16.05 -10.19 -7.43
C SER A 149 16.02 -10.72 -8.86
N HIS A 150 15.72 -9.89 -9.88
CA HIS A 150 15.77 -10.31 -11.28
C HIS A 150 16.89 -9.63 -12.04
N ASN A 151 17.50 -10.33 -13.01
CA ASN A 151 18.62 -9.82 -13.81
C ASN A 151 18.21 -9.21 -15.17
N ALA A 152 16.93 -8.83 -15.32
CA ALA A 152 16.28 -8.31 -16.53
C ALA A 152 16.29 -9.25 -17.76
N SER A 153 17.15 -10.27 -17.74
CA SER A 153 17.57 -11.00 -18.92
C SER A 153 16.94 -12.39 -18.94
N ASP A 154 17.24 -13.23 -17.95
CA ASP A 154 17.03 -14.68 -18.07
C ASP A 154 16.65 -15.41 -16.77
N ALA A 155 16.74 -14.77 -15.59
CA ALA A 155 16.57 -15.47 -14.32
C ALA A 155 16.24 -14.56 -13.13
N LEU A 156 15.67 -15.20 -12.11
CA LEU A 156 15.77 -14.73 -10.73
C LEU A 156 17.13 -15.13 -10.16
N ILE A 157 17.78 -14.19 -9.48
CA ILE A 157 19.00 -14.38 -8.73
C ILE A 157 18.63 -14.55 -7.26
N ILE A 158 19.07 -15.65 -6.66
CA ILE A 158 18.77 -16.02 -5.28
C ILE A 158 20.06 -15.96 -4.49
N ASN A 159 20.11 -15.13 -3.45
CA ASN A 159 21.23 -15.08 -2.53
C ASN A 159 20.76 -15.53 -1.15
N ARG A 160 21.46 -16.51 -0.57
CA ARG A 160 21.14 -17.09 0.73
C ARG A 160 22.36 -17.14 1.63
N ARG A 161 22.15 -17.04 2.94
CA ARG A 161 23.18 -17.34 3.95
C ARG A 161 22.54 -17.90 5.22
N LEU A 162 23.33 -18.64 5.98
CA LEU A 162 22.88 -19.31 7.21
C LEU A 162 22.90 -18.41 8.45
N GLU A 163 23.64 -17.31 8.40
CA GLU A 163 23.78 -16.35 9.48
C GLU A 163 23.39 -14.96 8.98
N LYS A 164 22.28 -14.42 9.47
CA LYS A 164 21.85 -13.06 9.18
C LYS A 164 22.90 -12.03 9.60
N GLY A 165 23.01 -10.94 8.84
CA GLY A 165 23.96 -9.85 9.11
C GLY A 165 25.45 -10.16 8.88
N SER A 166 25.86 -11.40 8.62
CA SER A 166 27.29 -11.74 8.48
C SER A 166 27.58 -12.92 7.56
N GLY A 167 28.82 -13.05 7.11
CA GLY A 167 29.24 -14.13 6.22
C GLY A 167 28.86 -13.93 4.75
N ASP A 168 29.40 -14.80 3.91
CA ASP A 168 29.27 -14.72 2.46
C ASP A 168 27.90 -15.21 1.98
N TRP A 169 27.35 -14.52 0.97
CA TRP A 169 26.17 -14.96 0.25
C TRP A 169 26.48 -16.15 -0.66
N THR A 170 25.57 -17.13 -0.69
CA THR A 170 25.57 -18.22 -1.66
C THR A 170 24.54 -17.90 -2.75
N GLU A 171 25.04 -17.63 -3.96
CA GLU A 171 24.22 -17.29 -5.12
C GLU A 171 23.77 -18.54 -5.90
N SER A 172 22.49 -18.59 -6.27
CA SER A 172 21.91 -19.54 -7.22
C SER A 172 20.90 -18.83 -8.14
N ILE A 173 20.37 -19.54 -9.12
CA ILE A 173 19.39 -18.99 -10.06
C ILE A 173 18.14 -19.86 -10.17
N ILE A 174 17.00 -19.21 -10.44
CA ILE A 174 15.78 -19.84 -10.93
C ILE A 174 15.40 -19.21 -12.26
N GLN A 175 14.95 -20.06 -13.18
CA GLN A 175 14.46 -19.65 -14.48
C GLN A 175 13.01 -20.06 -14.65
N GLY A 176 12.34 -19.38 -15.59
CA GLY A 176 11.07 -19.82 -16.14
C GLY A 176 11.16 -21.18 -16.86
N PRO A 177 10.06 -21.65 -17.48
CA PRO A 177 10.05 -22.92 -18.18
C PRO A 177 10.95 -22.86 -19.43
N ALA A 178 11.43 -24.02 -19.88
CA ALA A 178 12.33 -24.10 -21.04
C ALA A 178 11.72 -23.41 -22.28
N GLY A 179 12.47 -22.50 -22.89
CA GLY A 179 12.04 -21.62 -23.98
C GLY A 179 11.41 -20.29 -23.54
N PHE A 180 11.15 -20.12 -22.23
CA PHE A 180 10.57 -18.94 -21.58
C PHE A 180 11.30 -18.68 -20.26
N GLU A 181 12.63 -18.74 -20.29
CA GLU A 181 13.47 -18.69 -19.09
C GLU A 181 13.35 -17.36 -18.34
N LYS A 182 12.95 -16.29 -19.03
CA LYS A 182 12.83 -14.94 -18.48
C LYS A 182 11.73 -14.86 -17.43
N ILE A 183 12.13 -14.57 -16.20
CA ILE A 183 11.22 -14.31 -15.09
C ILE A 183 11.65 -13.04 -14.36
N THR A 184 10.70 -12.16 -14.06
CA THR A 184 10.94 -10.83 -13.47
C THR A 184 9.97 -10.50 -12.34
N TRP A 185 10.29 -9.42 -11.61
CA TRP A 185 9.52 -8.85 -10.49
C TRP A 185 9.17 -9.86 -9.38
N PRO A 186 10.17 -10.53 -8.76
CA PRO A 186 9.91 -11.58 -7.78
C PRO A 186 9.26 -11.04 -6.49
N ARG A 187 8.55 -11.93 -5.80
CA ARG A 187 8.17 -11.81 -4.38
C ARG A 187 8.55 -13.09 -3.67
N VAL A 188 9.25 -12.99 -2.54
CA VAL A 188 9.61 -14.13 -1.70
C VAL A 188 8.97 -13.99 -0.33
N VAL A 189 8.46 -15.11 0.18
CA VAL A 189 8.15 -15.29 1.60
C VAL A 189 8.59 -16.67 2.05
N THR A 190 8.76 -16.83 3.35
CA THR A 190 9.15 -18.10 3.95
C THR A 190 8.24 -18.49 5.08
N ASN A 191 7.98 -19.78 5.23
CA ASN A 191 7.23 -20.32 6.35
C ASN A 191 7.79 -21.69 6.79
N GLY A 192 7.01 -22.44 7.57
CA GLY A 192 7.38 -23.77 8.02
C GLY A 192 8.37 -23.74 9.20
N PRO A 193 8.84 -24.92 9.64
CA PRO A 193 9.83 -25.01 10.71
C PRO A 193 11.08 -24.22 10.34
N ASP A 194 11.45 -23.27 11.20
CA ASP A 194 12.62 -22.40 11.02
C ASP A 194 12.65 -21.71 9.65
N HIS A 195 11.51 -21.25 9.11
CA HIS A 195 11.45 -20.55 7.81
C HIS A 195 12.11 -21.33 6.64
N ASN A 196 12.13 -22.66 6.69
CA ASN A 196 12.80 -23.49 5.67
C ASN A 196 11.98 -23.68 4.40
N TYR A 197 10.70 -23.33 4.38
CA TYR A 197 9.88 -23.44 3.18
C TYR A 197 9.88 -22.09 2.48
N VAL A 198 10.37 -22.06 1.23
CA VAL A 198 10.53 -20.85 0.44
C VAL A 198 9.47 -20.82 -0.63
N HIS A 199 8.76 -19.71 -0.75
CA HIS A 199 7.71 -19.48 -1.74
C HIS A 199 8.09 -18.27 -2.59
N ILE A 200 8.13 -18.46 -3.90
CA ILE A 200 8.42 -17.37 -4.85
C ILE A 200 7.29 -17.28 -5.85
N ILE A 201 6.81 -16.06 -6.10
CA ILE A 201 6.04 -15.72 -7.29
C ILE A 201 6.81 -14.71 -8.13
N GLY A 202 6.67 -14.79 -9.45
CA GLY A 202 7.26 -13.88 -10.40
C GLY A 202 6.60 -14.01 -11.76
N LEU A 203 6.77 -13.01 -12.62
CA LEU A 203 6.16 -12.98 -13.93
C LEU A 203 7.08 -13.59 -14.98
N ILE A 204 6.66 -14.70 -15.58
CA ILE A 204 7.33 -15.37 -16.69
C ILE A 204 7.01 -14.59 -17.96
N ARG A 205 8.01 -14.03 -18.62
CA ARG A 205 7.86 -13.22 -19.84
C ARG A 205 7.94 -14.09 -21.10
N ASP A 206 7.41 -13.57 -22.20
CA ASP A 206 7.46 -14.16 -23.54
C ASP A 206 6.68 -15.48 -23.69
N TYR A 207 5.77 -15.84 -22.75
CA TYR A 207 5.06 -17.14 -22.68
C TYR A 207 4.21 -17.44 -23.94
N PRO A 208 4.09 -18.71 -24.41
CA PRO A 208 3.68 -19.03 -25.79
C PRO A 208 2.17 -18.92 -26.09
N THR A 209 1.32 -18.70 -25.09
CA THR A 209 -0.14 -18.62 -25.26
C THR A 209 -0.63 -17.20 -25.04
N THR A 210 -0.64 -16.41 -26.13
CA THR A 210 -1.36 -15.14 -26.33
C THR A 210 -1.50 -14.24 -25.09
N GLY A 211 -0.53 -13.35 -24.89
CA GLY A 211 -0.48 -12.37 -23.79
C GLY A 211 0.81 -12.57 -23.02
N GLU A 212 1.71 -11.58 -23.06
CA GLU A 212 3.16 -11.75 -22.92
C GLU A 212 3.69 -12.12 -21.52
N VAL A 213 2.83 -12.43 -20.53
CA VAL A 213 3.26 -12.66 -19.15
C VAL A 213 2.34 -13.59 -18.34
N THR A 214 2.90 -14.63 -17.68
CA THR A 214 2.18 -15.54 -16.74
C THR A 214 2.80 -15.46 -15.35
N LEU A 215 1.98 -15.45 -14.28
CA LEU A 215 2.47 -15.53 -12.90
C LEU A 215 2.91 -16.97 -12.58
N GLY A 216 4.22 -17.19 -12.45
CA GLY A 216 4.82 -18.46 -12.08
C GLY A 216 5.04 -18.56 -10.57
N TYR A 217 4.69 -19.72 -10.00
CA TYR A 217 4.92 -20.08 -8.61
C TYR A 217 6.00 -21.15 -8.45
N TYR A 218 6.84 -20.99 -7.43
CA TYR A 218 7.95 -21.88 -7.10
C TYR A 218 7.96 -22.15 -5.59
N ARG A 219 8.29 -23.38 -5.23
CA ARG A 219 8.42 -23.80 -3.83
C ARG A 219 9.68 -24.63 -3.62
N SER A 220 10.33 -24.35 -2.49
CA SER A 220 11.34 -25.21 -1.89
C SER A 220 10.89 -25.57 -0.47
N LEU A 221 11.19 -26.80 -0.03
CA LEU A 221 10.91 -27.29 1.32
C LEU A 221 12.19 -27.47 2.17
N ASP A 222 13.34 -27.09 1.64
CA ASP A 222 14.67 -27.31 2.21
C ASP A 222 15.57 -26.07 2.08
N ALA A 223 15.01 -24.91 2.44
CA ALA A 223 15.66 -23.61 2.48
C ALA A 223 16.22 -23.13 1.14
N GLY A 224 15.67 -23.60 0.02
CA GLY A 224 16.12 -23.24 -1.35
C GLY A 224 17.20 -24.15 -1.93
N GLU A 225 17.53 -25.28 -1.27
CA GLU A 225 18.51 -26.25 -1.80
C GLU A 225 17.95 -27.03 -2.99
N THR A 226 16.69 -27.47 -2.90
CA THR A 226 15.95 -28.10 -4.00
C THR A 226 14.55 -27.50 -4.13
N TRP A 227 13.97 -27.62 -5.32
CA TRP A 227 12.68 -27.04 -5.66
C TRP A 227 11.72 -28.15 -6.08
N ASP A 228 10.69 -28.39 -5.26
CA ASP A 228 9.69 -29.43 -5.52
C ASP A 228 8.57 -28.91 -6.44
N VAL A 229 8.35 -27.59 -6.46
CA VAL A 229 7.46 -26.91 -7.40
C VAL A 229 8.26 -25.90 -8.22
N LEU A 230 8.13 -25.98 -9.55
CA LEU A 230 8.74 -25.07 -10.51
C LEU A 230 7.71 -24.68 -11.57
N ASN A 231 7.65 -23.38 -11.92
CA ASN A 231 6.82 -22.86 -13.01
C ASN A 231 5.32 -23.20 -12.88
N TYR A 232 4.80 -23.28 -11.66
CA TYR A 232 3.39 -23.60 -11.46
C TYR A 232 2.52 -22.36 -11.78
N GLU A 233 1.69 -22.46 -12.79
CA GLU A 233 0.68 -21.43 -13.10
C GLU A 233 -0.51 -21.64 -12.16
N ILE A 234 -0.75 -20.67 -11.27
CA ILE A 234 -1.82 -20.76 -10.29
C ILE A 234 -3.18 -20.57 -11.01
N PRO A 235 -4.12 -21.54 -10.93
CA PRO A 235 -5.43 -21.40 -11.55
C PRO A 235 -6.13 -20.11 -11.10
N GLY A 236 -6.70 -19.36 -12.06
CA GLY A 236 -7.34 -18.06 -11.79
C GLY A 236 -6.43 -16.84 -11.96
N THR A 237 -5.14 -17.04 -12.25
CA THR A 237 -4.15 -15.96 -12.48
C THR A 237 -3.58 -15.94 -13.91
N GLY A 238 -3.84 -16.99 -14.67
CA GLY A 238 -3.30 -17.19 -16.01
C GLY A 238 -4.10 -16.54 -17.14
N HIS A 239 -3.64 -16.81 -18.36
CA HIS A 239 -4.18 -16.30 -19.63
C HIS A 239 -5.65 -16.69 -19.89
N ASP A 240 -6.14 -17.75 -19.23
CA ASP A 240 -7.56 -18.12 -19.24
C ASP A 240 -8.47 -17.09 -18.55
N PHE A 241 -7.91 -16.14 -17.80
CA PHE A 241 -8.65 -15.15 -17.00
C PHE A 241 -8.26 -13.71 -17.30
N TYR A 242 -6.99 -13.46 -17.65
CA TYR A 242 -6.45 -12.11 -17.85
C TYR A 242 -5.51 -12.05 -19.05
N THR A 243 -5.51 -10.91 -19.75
CA THR A 243 -4.53 -10.63 -20.81
C THR A 243 -3.13 -10.39 -20.22
N ASP A 244 -3.08 -9.69 -19.08
CA ASP A 244 -1.88 -9.41 -18.31
C ASP A 244 -2.28 -9.05 -16.87
N LEU A 245 -1.51 -9.51 -15.89
CA LEU A 245 -1.63 -9.07 -14.50
C LEU A 245 -0.79 -7.81 -14.22
N GLY A 246 0.24 -7.60 -15.04
CA GLY A 246 1.11 -6.45 -15.03
C GLY A 246 2.30 -6.55 -14.06
N ALA A 247 3.38 -5.89 -14.44
CA ALA A 247 4.62 -5.86 -13.68
C ALA A 247 4.42 -5.36 -12.26
N ASP A 248 4.96 -6.09 -11.28
CA ASP A 248 5.03 -5.64 -9.89
C ASP A 248 3.65 -5.44 -9.22
N SER A 249 2.55 -5.94 -9.84
CA SER A 249 1.17 -5.75 -9.38
C SER A 249 0.74 -6.65 -8.23
N TYR A 250 1.66 -7.41 -7.63
CA TYR A 250 1.33 -8.42 -6.63
C TYR A 250 2.29 -8.39 -5.46
N VAL A 251 1.81 -8.82 -4.29
CA VAL A 251 2.61 -8.88 -3.06
C VAL A 251 2.07 -9.96 -2.14
N PHE A 252 2.97 -10.64 -1.44
CA PHE A 252 2.60 -11.58 -0.38
C PHE A 252 2.31 -10.84 0.92
N ALA A 253 1.29 -11.30 1.65
CA ALA A 253 1.22 -11.08 3.08
C ALA A 253 2.31 -11.92 3.77
N GLU A 254 2.79 -11.45 4.93
CA GLU A 254 3.63 -12.29 5.79
C GLU A 254 2.85 -13.57 6.16
N PRO A 255 3.40 -14.77 5.90
CA PRO A 255 2.73 -16.02 6.22
C PRO A 255 2.42 -16.17 7.71
N ARG A 256 1.25 -16.73 8.04
CA ARG A 256 0.85 -17.06 9.41
C ARG A 256 0.29 -18.46 9.47
N ASP A 257 0.78 -19.26 10.41
CA ASP A 257 0.31 -20.64 10.64
C ASP A 257 0.26 -21.51 9.35
N GLY A 258 1.23 -21.31 8.44
CA GLY A 258 1.30 -22.04 7.17
C GLY A 258 0.32 -21.57 6.10
N VAL A 259 -0.47 -20.53 6.36
CA VAL A 259 -1.35 -19.88 5.37
C VAL A 259 -0.53 -18.92 4.51
N LEU A 260 -0.64 -19.06 3.20
CA LEU A 260 -0.04 -18.17 2.21
C LEU A 260 -1.13 -17.34 1.56
N VAL A 261 -0.91 -16.04 1.44
CA VAL A 261 -1.83 -15.13 0.73
C VAL A 261 -1.02 -14.14 -0.08
N PHE A 262 -1.36 -13.95 -1.35
CA PHE A 262 -0.88 -12.80 -2.13
C PHE A 262 -2.05 -12.04 -2.75
N GLY A 263 -1.93 -10.71 -2.80
CA GLY A 263 -2.88 -9.82 -3.44
C GLY A 263 -2.40 -9.40 -4.82
N VAL A 264 -3.34 -9.03 -5.70
CA VAL A 264 -3.09 -8.44 -7.02
C VAL A 264 -3.83 -7.10 -7.10
N PHE A 265 -3.10 -6.04 -7.46
CA PHE A 265 -3.53 -4.65 -7.50
C PHE A 265 -3.14 -4.03 -8.85
N ASN A 266 -4.12 -3.72 -9.68
CA ASN A 266 -3.91 -3.19 -11.03
C ASN A 266 -5.13 -2.38 -11.43
N ILE A 267 -4.91 -1.28 -12.15
CA ILE A 267 -5.97 -0.42 -12.71
C ILE A 267 -6.77 -1.09 -13.84
N TRP A 268 -6.21 -2.12 -14.49
CA TRP A 268 -6.72 -2.74 -15.72
C TRP A 268 -7.18 -4.20 -15.59
N CYS A 269 -7.18 -4.75 -14.37
CA CYS A 269 -7.76 -6.06 -14.10
C CYS A 269 -8.43 -6.06 -12.73
N ASP A 270 -9.08 -7.16 -12.37
CA ASP A 270 -9.71 -7.28 -11.06
C ASP A 270 -8.68 -7.06 -9.95
N MET A 271 -9.14 -6.54 -8.81
CA MET A 271 -8.40 -6.56 -7.56
C MET A 271 -8.84 -7.79 -6.77
N PHE A 272 -7.91 -8.67 -6.46
CA PHE A 272 -8.20 -9.96 -5.83
C PHE A 272 -7.03 -10.46 -4.99
N TYR A 273 -7.26 -11.48 -4.17
CA TYR A 273 -6.18 -12.25 -3.56
C TYR A 273 -6.32 -13.74 -3.85
N MET A 274 -5.18 -14.43 -3.76
CA MET A 274 -5.10 -15.89 -3.78
C MET A 274 -4.65 -16.38 -2.42
N LYS A 275 -5.32 -17.41 -1.88
CA LYS A 275 -5.06 -17.99 -0.56
C LYS A 275 -4.78 -19.48 -0.67
N SER A 276 -3.72 -19.94 -0.02
CA SER A 276 -3.43 -21.36 0.18
C SER A 276 -3.38 -21.67 1.68
N THR A 277 -4.02 -22.77 2.06
CA THR A 277 -4.02 -23.30 3.44
C THR A 277 -3.28 -24.62 3.57
N ASP A 278 -2.66 -25.08 2.47
CA ASP A 278 -1.94 -26.35 2.35
C ASP A 278 -0.52 -26.12 1.79
N ASN A 279 0.12 -25.03 2.24
CA ASN A 279 1.51 -24.70 1.92
C ASN A 279 1.78 -24.53 0.41
N GLY A 280 0.79 -24.04 -0.33
CA GLY A 280 0.87 -23.73 -1.76
C GLY A 280 0.61 -24.90 -2.70
N ASP A 281 0.05 -26.02 -2.21
CA ASP A 281 -0.40 -27.12 -3.05
C ASP A 281 -1.67 -26.75 -3.82
N THR A 282 -2.63 -26.09 -3.16
CA THR A 282 -3.86 -25.56 -3.78
C THR A 282 -4.09 -24.10 -3.41
N TRP A 283 -4.80 -23.38 -4.28
CA TRP A 283 -5.06 -21.96 -4.15
C TRP A 283 -6.53 -21.66 -4.42
N GLU A 284 -7.11 -20.81 -3.58
CA GLU A 284 -8.47 -20.28 -3.71
C GLU A 284 -8.40 -18.79 -4.03
N LYS A 285 -9.24 -18.33 -4.96
CA LYS A 285 -9.33 -16.93 -5.38
C LYS A 285 -10.49 -16.23 -4.69
N THR A 286 -10.25 -15.01 -4.23
CA THR A 286 -11.31 -14.11 -3.72
C THR A 286 -11.22 -12.76 -4.41
N ILE A 287 -12.30 -12.36 -5.07
CA ILE A 287 -12.43 -11.05 -5.72
C ILE A 287 -12.74 -10.00 -4.65
N ILE A 288 -12.00 -8.89 -4.67
CA ILE A 288 -12.24 -7.71 -3.82
C ILE A 288 -12.98 -6.64 -4.64
N TRP A 289 -12.61 -6.47 -5.90
CA TRP A 289 -13.30 -5.62 -6.87
C TRP A 289 -13.15 -6.23 -8.27
N GLU A 290 -14.26 -6.28 -9.00
CA GLU A 290 -14.31 -6.78 -10.38
C GLU A 290 -14.14 -5.60 -11.35
N HIS A 291 -13.18 -5.72 -12.27
CA HIS A 291 -12.95 -4.70 -13.28
C HIS A 291 -14.13 -4.69 -14.28
N PRO A 292 -14.70 -3.53 -14.65
CA PRO A 292 -15.88 -3.47 -15.52
C PRO A 292 -15.67 -4.05 -16.93
N TYR A 293 -14.41 -4.23 -17.32
CA TYR A 293 -14.00 -4.75 -18.62
C TYR A 293 -13.18 -6.05 -18.44
N PRO A 294 -13.81 -7.23 -18.53
CA PRO A 294 -13.12 -8.51 -18.52
C PRO A 294 -12.18 -8.66 -19.72
N PHE A 295 -11.03 -9.32 -19.55
CA PHE A 295 -9.98 -9.45 -20.58
C PHE A 295 -9.62 -8.10 -21.21
N TYR A 296 -9.39 -7.11 -20.36
CA TYR A 296 -8.96 -5.79 -20.81
C TYR A 296 -7.74 -5.92 -21.73
N ASP A 297 -7.83 -5.27 -22.90
CA ASP A 297 -6.77 -5.22 -23.91
C ASP A 297 -6.78 -3.81 -24.50
N ASP A 298 -5.65 -3.12 -24.40
CA ASP A 298 -5.47 -1.75 -24.84
C ASP A 298 -5.86 -1.53 -26.31
N ASN A 299 -5.76 -2.55 -27.16
CA ASN A 299 -6.06 -2.48 -28.59
C ASN A 299 -7.55 -2.64 -28.92
N THR A 300 -8.36 -3.09 -27.97
CA THR A 300 -9.77 -3.43 -28.22
C THR A 300 -10.73 -2.72 -27.27
N VAL A 301 -10.26 -2.35 -26.07
CA VAL A 301 -11.07 -1.73 -25.02
C VAL A 301 -10.74 -0.24 -24.90
N PHE A 302 -11.78 0.56 -24.75
CA PHE A 302 -11.74 1.93 -24.29
C PHE A 302 -12.77 2.06 -23.17
N THR A 303 -12.52 2.93 -22.20
CA THR A 303 -13.33 3.08 -20.99
C THR A 303 -14.01 4.43 -20.96
N ASP A 304 -15.16 4.54 -20.29
CA ASP A 304 -15.56 5.83 -19.72
C ASP A 304 -14.69 6.14 -18.49
N THR A 305 -14.95 7.24 -17.80
CA THR A 305 -14.31 7.51 -16.52
C THR A 305 -14.57 6.37 -15.54
N LEU A 306 -13.53 5.96 -14.83
CA LEU A 306 -13.52 4.78 -13.97
C LEU A 306 -12.77 5.10 -12.67
N TRP A 307 -13.41 4.81 -11.54
CA TRP A 307 -12.72 4.67 -10.27
C TRP A 307 -12.12 3.27 -10.17
N ALA A 308 -10.80 3.21 -10.04
CA ALA A 308 -10.01 1.98 -10.01
C ALA A 308 -9.02 2.03 -8.82
N PRO A 309 -8.38 0.91 -8.44
CA PRO A 309 -7.14 0.98 -7.67
C PRO A 309 -6.12 1.89 -8.37
N ASP A 310 -5.08 2.38 -7.72
CA ASP A 310 -4.08 3.26 -8.34
C ASP A 310 -2.79 2.54 -8.79
N ASN A 311 -2.83 1.21 -8.83
CA ASN A 311 -1.71 0.25 -8.93
C ASN A 311 -0.95 -0.05 -7.64
N SER A 312 -1.27 0.58 -6.52
CA SER A 312 -0.64 0.30 -5.22
C SER A 312 -1.56 -0.46 -4.27
N GLY A 313 -0.98 -1.22 -3.35
CA GLY A 313 -1.74 -1.95 -2.34
C GLY A 313 -0.87 -2.67 -1.31
N ALA A 314 -1.52 -3.11 -0.23
CA ALA A 314 -0.91 -3.96 0.79
C ALA A 314 -1.91 -4.98 1.30
N ILE A 315 -1.38 -6.09 1.83
CA ILE A 315 -2.16 -7.23 2.30
C ILE A 315 -1.52 -7.83 3.55
N ALA A 316 -2.34 -8.21 4.52
CA ALA A 316 -1.90 -8.88 5.74
C ALA A 316 -2.91 -9.93 6.20
N ILE A 317 -2.44 -10.87 7.02
CA ILE A 317 -3.24 -11.94 7.63
C ILE A 317 -3.30 -11.69 9.14
N ASP A 318 -4.48 -11.71 9.75
CA ASP A 318 -4.62 -11.64 11.21
C ASP A 318 -4.41 -13.01 11.88
N LYS A 319 -4.39 -13.06 13.21
CA LYS A 319 -4.21 -14.34 13.95
C LYS A 319 -5.39 -15.33 13.81
N TYR A 320 -6.50 -14.90 13.25
CA TYR A 320 -7.66 -15.74 12.95
C TYR A 320 -7.66 -16.24 11.51
N GLY A 321 -6.62 -15.92 10.73
CA GLY A 321 -6.51 -16.27 9.32
C GLY A 321 -7.36 -15.39 8.41
N LYS A 322 -7.86 -14.26 8.91
CA LYS A 322 -8.60 -13.28 8.11
C LYS A 322 -7.65 -12.41 7.31
N VAL A 323 -8.02 -12.16 6.06
CA VAL A 323 -7.25 -11.34 5.13
C VAL A 323 -7.71 -9.89 5.22
N HIS A 324 -6.75 -8.97 5.32
CA HIS A 324 -6.95 -7.53 5.30
C HIS A 324 -6.20 -6.93 4.13
N VAL A 325 -6.80 -5.96 3.44
CA VAL A 325 -6.27 -5.35 2.23
C VAL A 325 -6.45 -3.83 2.27
N THR A 326 -5.43 -3.11 1.80
CA THR A 326 -5.49 -1.66 1.54
C THR A 326 -4.97 -1.35 0.15
N PHE A 327 -5.46 -0.27 -0.47
CA PHE A 327 -5.11 0.12 -1.84
C PHE A 327 -5.27 1.62 -2.05
N GLY A 328 -4.45 2.22 -2.91
CA GLY A 328 -4.67 3.59 -3.37
C GLY A 328 -5.78 3.65 -4.42
N ILE A 329 -6.44 4.80 -4.54
CA ILE A 329 -7.58 4.98 -5.46
C ILE A 329 -7.22 5.98 -6.55
N SER A 330 -7.63 5.67 -7.78
CA SER A 330 -7.41 6.51 -8.95
C SER A 330 -8.68 6.75 -9.77
N PHE A 331 -8.68 7.84 -10.52
CA PHE A 331 -9.72 8.15 -11.50
C PHE A 331 -9.12 8.22 -12.89
N VAL A 332 -9.52 7.30 -13.77
CA VAL A 332 -8.94 7.13 -15.11
C VAL A 332 -9.99 7.19 -16.21
N LEU A 333 -9.57 7.55 -17.42
CA LEU A 333 -10.37 7.53 -18.63
C LEU A 333 -9.52 7.03 -19.79
N LYS A 334 -10.05 6.08 -20.55
CA LYS A 334 -9.46 5.68 -21.83
C LYS A 334 -10.44 5.98 -22.96
N ALA A 335 -10.31 7.17 -23.56
CA ALA A 335 -11.27 7.63 -24.57
C ALA A 335 -11.14 6.91 -25.93
N GLU A 336 -10.03 6.23 -26.19
CA GLU A 336 -9.78 5.49 -27.43
C GLU A 336 -8.90 4.25 -27.22
N VAL A 337 -8.86 3.36 -28.22
CA VAL A 337 -7.93 2.23 -28.22
C VAL A 337 -6.48 2.71 -28.38
N GLY A 338 -5.52 1.92 -27.91
CA GLY A 338 -4.10 2.25 -27.86
C GLY A 338 -3.55 2.33 -26.44
N THR A 339 -2.29 2.72 -26.32
CA THR A 339 -1.51 2.69 -25.08
C THR A 339 -1.58 3.98 -24.28
N THR A 340 -2.61 4.79 -24.47
CA THR A 340 -2.70 6.09 -23.81
C THR A 340 -4.02 6.24 -23.07
N TYR A 341 -3.95 6.76 -21.85
CA TYR A 341 -5.11 7.05 -21.00
C TYR A 341 -4.94 8.41 -20.34
N SER A 342 -6.04 8.95 -19.81
CA SER A 342 -6.03 10.15 -18.99
C SER A 342 -6.34 9.79 -17.54
N TYR A 343 -5.79 10.55 -16.60
CA TYR A 343 -6.13 10.42 -15.18
C TYR A 343 -6.23 11.80 -14.53
N TRP A 344 -6.91 11.87 -13.38
CA TRP A 344 -7.12 13.12 -12.62
C TRP A 344 -6.40 13.04 -11.27
N PRO A 345 -5.16 13.56 -11.16
CA PRO A 345 -4.38 13.47 -9.92
C PRO A 345 -5.09 14.15 -8.74
N GLY A 346 -5.72 15.30 -8.96
CA GLY A 346 -6.43 16.02 -7.90
C GLY A 346 -7.70 15.33 -7.38
N LEU A 347 -8.31 14.44 -8.16
CA LEU A 347 -9.49 13.65 -7.75
C LEU A 347 -9.11 12.31 -7.12
N SER A 348 -7.90 11.82 -7.35
CA SER A 348 -7.45 10.49 -6.94
C SER A 348 -7.03 10.45 -5.45
N ASN A 349 -7.89 10.95 -4.56
CA ASN A 349 -7.61 11.09 -3.13
C ASN A 349 -8.32 10.02 -2.30
N GLY A 350 -7.60 8.95 -1.95
CA GLY A 350 -8.12 7.95 -1.02
C GLY A 350 -7.23 6.72 -0.86
N ILE A 351 -7.24 6.15 0.35
CA ILE A 351 -6.80 4.78 0.64
C ILE A 351 -8.03 3.95 0.99
N GLY A 352 -8.34 2.96 0.17
CA GLY A 352 -9.42 2.00 0.41
C GLY A 352 -8.99 0.90 1.38
N TYR A 353 -9.96 0.30 2.07
CA TYR A 353 -9.77 -0.84 2.96
C TYR A 353 -10.84 -1.92 2.75
N TRP A 354 -10.40 -3.18 2.83
CA TRP A 354 -11.28 -4.34 2.77
C TRP A 354 -10.77 -5.47 3.69
N ASN A 355 -11.67 -6.30 4.20
CA ASN A 355 -11.31 -7.58 4.82
C ASN A 355 -12.26 -8.70 4.40
N ASP A 356 -11.85 -9.95 4.62
CA ASP A 356 -12.57 -11.13 4.10
C ASP A 356 -13.96 -11.43 4.69
N SER A 357 -14.45 -10.56 5.57
CA SER A 357 -15.86 -10.57 6.01
C SER A 357 -16.73 -9.52 5.29
N MET A 358 -16.13 -8.71 4.41
CA MET A 358 -16.82 -7.72 3.61
C MET A 358 -17.17 -8.31 2.24
N GLU A 359 -18.31 -7.90 1.69
CA GLU A 359 -18.65 -8.19 0.30
C GLU A 359 -17.67 -7.48 -0.65
N PRO A 360 -17.48 -7.98 -1.88
CA PRO A 360 -16.71 -7.27 -2.89
C PRO A 360 -17.30 -5.89 -3.18
N PHE A 361 -16.45 -4.92 -3.53
CA PHE A 361 -16.90 -3.60 -3.97
C PHE A 361 -17.69 -3.72 -5.26
N THR A 362 -18.95 -3.29 -5.20
CA THR A 362 -19.90 -3.30 -6.34
C THR A 362 -20.77 -2.05 -6.29
N ASN A 363 -21.30 -1.65 -7.44
CA ASN A 363 -22.25 -0.54 -7.56
C ASN A 363 -23.17 -0.81 -8.77
N GLU A 364 -24.36 -0.19 -8.79
CA GLU A 364 -25.26 -0.22 -9.95
C GLU A 364 -24.52 0.24 -11.23
N ASN A 365 -23.69 1.27 -11.10
CA ASN A 365 -22.68 1.60 -12.11
C ASN A 365 -21.32 1.03 -11.67
N PRO A 366 -20.81 -0.03 -12.33
CA PRO A 366 -19.55 -0.66 -11.92
C PRO A 366 -18.33 0.28 -12.02
N HIS A 367 -18.45 1.39 -12.76
CA HIS A 367 -17.41 2.42 -12.85
C HIS A 367 -17.23 3.23 -11.56
N ASP A 368 -18.24 3.25 -10.70
CA ASP A 368 -18.27 4.05 -9.49
C ASP A 368 -18.00 3.22 -8.23
N ALA A 369 -17.74 1.91 -8.37
CA ALA A 369 -17.63 0.99 -7.23
C ALA A 369 -16.55 1.37 -6.20
N LEU A 370 -15.53 2.12 -6.64
CA LEU A 370 -14.44 2.61 -5.79
C LEU A 370 -14.44 4.14 -5.62
N ASP A 371 -15.56 4.82 -5.92
CA ASP A 371 -15.66 6.28 -5.79
C ASP A 371 -15.47 6.72 -4.31
N PRO A 372 -14.39 7.48 -3.99
CA PRO A 372 -14.08 7.86 -2.63
C PRO A 372 -14.92 9.03 -2.11
N TYR A 373 -15.82 9.60 -2.91
CA TYR A 373 -16.65 10.75 -2.53
C TYR A 373 -18.11 10.38 -2.32
N ASP A 374 -18.63 9.45 -3.12
CA ASP A 374 -20.07 9.15 -3.14
C ASP A 374 -20.39 7.68 -2.78
N VAL A 375 -19.41 6.76 -2.82
CA VAL A 375 -19.65 5.32 -2.64
C VAL A 375 -18.92 4.75 -1.44
N LEU A 376 -17.62 5.04 -1.30
CA LEU A 376 -16.86 4.59 -0.13
C LEU A 376 -17.22 5.43 1.10
N MET A 377 -17.28 4.77 2.24
CA MET A 377 -17.60 5.35 3.54
C MET A 377 -16.31 5.63 4.31
N GLU A 378 -16.14 6.91 4.68
CA GLU A 378 -15.07 7.37 5.57
C GLU A 378 -15.07 6.57 6.87
N ASP A 379 -13.87 6.22 7.34
CA ASP A 379 -13.61 5.45 8.57
C ASP A 379 -14.24 4.05 8.60
N VAL A 380 -14.62 3.52 7.43
CA VAL A 380 -15.05 2.12 7.26
C VAL A 380 -14.24 1.45 6.16
N ASN A 381 -14.43 1.87 4.91
CA ASN A 381 -13.74 1.31 3.73
C ASN A 381 -13.01 2.37 2.91
N LEU A 382 -13.13 3.65 3.26
CA LEU A 382 -12.21 4.73 2.92
C LEU A 382 -11.49 5.17 4.19
N ILE A 383 -10.20 4.87 4.29
CA ILE A 383 -9.45 4.96 5.56
C ILE A 383 -8.29 5.94 5.53
N GLY A 384 -7.96 6.55 4.39
CA GLY A 384 -6.85 7.49 4.29
C GLY A 384 -7.07 8.50 3.19
N TRP A 385 -6.56 9.72 3.37
CA TRP A 385 -6.64 10.82 2.42
C TRP A 385 -5.65 11.93 2.81
N SER A 386 -5.38 12.88 1.90
CA SER A 386 -4.58 14.07 2.21
C SER A 386 -5.27 14.92 3.28
N GLN A 387 -4.53 15.36 4.29
CA GLN A 387 -5.07 16.14 5.41
C GLN A 387 -4.97 17.65 5.14
N ASP A 388 -6.03 18.38 5.49
CA ASP A 388 -6.09 19.84 5.56
C ASP A 388 -5.47 20.28 6.90
N LEU A 389 -4.21 20.72 6.84
CA LEU A 389 -3.40 20.99 8.03
C LEU A 389 -3.71 22.35 8.64
N ASP A 390 -4.08 23.32 7.82
CA ASP A 390 -4.37 24.67 8.27
C ASP A 390 -5.85 24.89 8.64
N ASN A 391 -6.69 23.89 8.36
CA ASN A 391 -8.13 23.87 8.58
C ASN A 391 -8.86 24.96 7.78
N SER A 392 -8.36 25.29 6.59
CA SER A 392 -8.99 26.23 5.65
C SER A 392 -10.29 25.69 5.05
N GLY A 393 -10.45 24.36 5.02
CA GLY A 393 -11.57 23.65 4.37
C GLY A 393 -11.31 23.26 2.92
N GLU A 394 -10.14 23.58 2.36
CA GLU A 394 -9.66 23.15 1.04
C GLU A 394 -8.24 22.58 1.17
N LEU A 395 -7.79 21.77 0.20
CA LEU A 395 -6.39 21.34 0.13
C LEU A 395 -5.63 22.27 -0.83
N GLU A 396 -4.75 23.09 -0.28
CA GLU A 396 -4.05 24.15 -0.99
C GLU A 396 -2.70 23.66 -1.52
N PHE A 397 -2.73 23.09 -2.73
CA PHE A 397 -1.53 22.60 -3.42
C PHE A 397 -1.07 23.56 -4.52
N VAL A 398 0.26 23.68 -4.67
CA VAL A 398 0.93 24.34 -5.78
C VAL A 398 0.68 23.56 -7.07
N ASP A 399 1.09 22.29 -7.09
CA ASP A 399 0.82 21.33 -8.16
C ASP A 399 1.06 19.90 -7.64
N ILE A 400 0.60 18.89 -8.38
CA ILE A 400 0.66 17.49 -8.00
C ILE A 400 1.43 16.71 -9.06
N ILE A 401 2.47 16.00 -8.65
CA ILE A 401 3.11 14.96 -9.46
C ILE A 401 2.60 13.58 -9.04
N ALA A 402 2.46 12.67 -10.00
CA ALA A 402 2.04 11.31 -9.76
C ALA A 402 3.16 10.35 -10.17
N TYR A 403 3.30 9.26 -9.43
CA TYR A 403 4.28 8.21 -9.68
C TYR A 403 3.73 7.22 -10.72
N SER A 404 4.37 6.05 -10.83
CA SER A 404 3.75 4.91 -11.52
C SER A 404 2.42 4.52 -10.88
N GLU A 405 2.35 4.68 -9.56
CA GLU A 405 1.14 4.72 -8.76
C GLU A 405 0.51 6.12 -8.85
N ILE A 406 -0.69 6.21 -9.42
CA ILE A 406 -1.25 7.48 -9.91
C ILE A 406 -2.12 8.23 -8.88
N GLY A 407 -2.18 7.72 -7.64
CA GLY A 407 -2.97 8.29 -6.55
C GLY A 407 -2.35 9.54 -5.92
N LEU A 408 -3.21 10.46 -5.48
CA LEU A 408 -2.82 11.56 -4.58
C LEU A 408 -2.34 11.00 -3.23
N CYS A 409 -3.07 9.99 -2.73
CA CYS A 409 -2.68 9.10 -1.65
C CYS A 409 -2.42 7.72 -2.22
N THR A 410 -1.27 7.13 -1.91
CA THR A 410 -0.75 5.96 -2.61
C THR A 410 0.23 5.16 -1.74
N MET A 411 0.75 4.06 -2.28
CA MET A 411 1.79 3.21 -1.70
C MET A 411 1.47 2.81 -0.26
N PRO A 412 0.29 2.23 0.04
CA PRO A 412 0.02 1.77 1.38
C PRO A 412 0.93 0.59 1.75
N THR A 413 1.26 0.50 3.03
CA THR A 413 1.86 -0.66 3.69
C THR A 413 1.07 -0.98 4.94
N MET A 414 1.03 -2.24 5.35
CA MET A 414 0.25 -2.64 6.52
C MET A 414 0.87 -3.77 7.30
N VAL A 415 0.61 -3.76 8.61
CA VAL A 415 0.95 -4.87 9.52
C VAL A 415 -0.20 -5.07 10.51
N VAL A 416 -0.48 -6.33 10.83
CA VAL A 416 -1.39 -6.71 11.92
C VAL A 416 -0.54 -7.22 13.05
N ASP A 417 -0.71 -6.69 14.26
CA ASP A 417 0.13 -7.10 15.38
C ASP A 417 -0.37 -8.37 16.11
N GLU A 418 0.35 -8.76 17.15
CA GLU A 418 0.04 -9.92 18.00
C GLU A 418 -1.31 -9.80 18.74
N THR A 419 -1.82 -8.57 18.90
CA THR A 419 -3.10 -8.30 19.54
C THR A 419 -4.25 -8.18 18.55
N ASN A 420 -4.00 -8.32 17.24
CA ASN A 420 -4.92 -8.07 16.13
C ASN A 420 -5.27 -6.59 15.91
N GLN A 421 -4.41 -5.69 16.34
CA GLN A 421 -4.50 -4.29 15.92
C GLN A 421 -3.90 -4.14 14.52
N ILE A 422 -4.54 -3.33 13.69
CA ILE A 422 -4.10 -3.07 12.31
C ILE A 422 -3.43 -1.71 12.26
N TYR A 423 -2.27 -1.65 11.64
CA TYR A 423 -1.53 -0.43 11.37
C TYR A 423 -1.32 -0.30 9.88
N VAL A 424 -1.67 0.85 9.33
CA VAL A 424 -1.52 1.19 7.92
C VAL A 424 -0.72 2.47 7.83
N ALA A 425 0.31 2.49 6.99
CA ALA A 425 1.01 3.70 6.59
C ALA A 425 0.89 3.89 5.07
N TYR A 426 0.90 5.13 4.59
CA TYR A 426 0.75 5.44 3.18
C TYR A 426 1.40 6.79 2.86
N ALA A 427 1.78 7.01 1.61
CA ALA A 427 2.29 8.28 1.13
C ALA A 427 1.13 9.16 0.64
N ALA A 428 1.06 10.41 1.09
CA ALA A 428 0.03 11.36 0.67
C ALA A 428 0.63 12.73 0.37
N THR A 429 0.17 13.33 -0.73
CA THR A 429 0.50 14.72 -1.07
C THR A 429 0.04 15.61 0.08
N THR A 430 0.97 16.36 0.68
CA THR A 430 0.75 17.02 1.97
C THR A 430 0.78 18.53 1.83
N GLU A 431 -0.24 19.18 2.38
CA GLU A 431 -0.41 20.64 2.33
C GLU A 431 0.69 21.37 3.10
N GLY A 432 1.18 22.48 2.55
CA GLY A 432 2.22 23.30 3.19
C GLY A 432 3.65 22.77 3.06
N TYR A 433 3.84 21.65 2.35
CA TYR A 433 5.14 21.07 2.01
C TYR A 433 5.29 21.06 0.48
N ASP A 434 6.20 21.88 -0.05
CA ASP A 434 6.45 22.01 -1.49
C ASP A 434 7.87 22.52 -1.81
N ASN A 435 8.33 22.26 -3.04
CA ASN A 435 9.59 22.79 -3.57
C ASN A 435 9.41 24.07 -4.41
N GLY A 436 8.25 24.72 -4.34
CA GLY A 436 7.83 25.84 -5.17
C GLY A 436 7.29 25.45 -6.56
N THR A 437 7.34 24.17 -6.92
CA THR A 437 6.79 23.62 -8.18
C THR A 437 5.73 22.55 -7.92
N TYR A 438 6.04 21.59 -7.06
CA TYR A 438 5.16 20.48 -6.69
C TYR A 438 5.09 20.35 -5.17
N ASN A 439 3.96 19.88 -4.66
CA ASN A 439 3.84 19.48 -3.26
C ASN A 439 4.54 18.15 -3.00
N PHE A 440 5.17 18.04 -1.83
CA PHE A 440 5.77 16.80 -1.37
C PHE A 440 4.70 15.81 -0.90
N LYS A 441 4.92 14.52 -1.13
CA LYS A 441 4.25 13.45 -0.38
C LYS A 441 4.97 13.24 0.94
N HIS A 442 4.20 13.03 2.00
CA HIS A 442 4.69 12.61 3.30
C HIS A 442 4.04 11.30 3.71
N ILE A 443 4.64 10.61 4.67
CA ILE A 443 4.10 9.38 5.25
C ILE A 443 3.07 9.71 6.33
N TRP A 444 1.88 9.15 6.15
CA TRP A 444 0.75 9.20 7.06
C TRP A 444 0.41 7.81 7.57
N ALA A 445 -0.16 7.72 8.78
CA ALA A 445 -0.61 6.46 9.35
C ALA A 445 -2.03 6.51 9.90
N ARG A 446 -2.67 5.35 9.87
CA ARG A 446 -4.02 5.07 10.36
C ARG A 446 -4.02 3.72 11.08
N THR A 447 -4.75 3.66 12.18
CA THR A 447 -4.77 2.48 13.06
C THR A 447 -6.20 2.01 13.30
N SER A 448 -6.36 0.72 13.49
CA SER A 448 -7.64 0.09 13.82
C SER A 448 -7.44 -0.84 15.02
N PRO A 449 -8.11 -0.60 16.16
CA PRO A 449 -7.99 -1.46 17.33
C PRO A 449 -8.86 -2.72 17.28
N ASP A 450 -9.72 -2.86 16.27
CA ASP A 450 -10.83 -3.80 16.26
C ASP A 450 -11.01 -4.54 14.92
N LEU A 451 -9.90 -4.97 14.31
CA LEU A 451 -9.89 -5.74 13.05
C LEU A 451 -10.53 -5.00 11.85
N GLY A 452 -10.43 -3.68 11.87
CA GLY A 452 -10.88 -2.77 10.82
C GLY A 452 -12.39 -2.57 10.83
N LEU A 453 -13.02 -2.67 12.00
CA LEU A 453 -14.41 -2.26 12.19
C LEU A 453 -14.50 -0.75 12.43
N SER A 454 -13.49 -0.15 13.04
CA SER A 454 -13.34 1.30 13.22
C SER A 454 -11.89 1.72 13.05
N TRP A 455 -11.70 2.99 12.73
CA TRP A 455 -10.38 3.57 12.48
C TRP A 455 -10.15 4.81 13.34
N GLY A 456 -8.91 4.97 13.81
CA GLY A 456 -8.46 6.14 14.55
C GLY A 456 -8.17 7.35 13.66
N GLN A 457 -7.66 8.40 14.29
CA GLN A 457 -7.20 9.61 13.62
C GLN A 457 -5.99 9.36 12.69
N HIS A 458 -5.67 10.35 11.86
CA HIS A 458 -4.47 10.37 11.04
C HIS A 458 -3.25 10.82 11.84
N TYR A 459 -2.12 10.14 11.64
CA TYR A 459 -0.83 10.49 12.23
C TYR A 459 0.17 10.85 11.12
N HIS A 460 0.83 12.00 11.24
CA HIS A 460 1.85 12.45 10.28
C HIS A 460 3.23 11.95 10.74
N LEU A 461 3.68 10.84 10.16
CA LEU A 461 4.88 10.13 10.62
C LEU A 461 6.19 10.82 10.21
N SER A 462 6.16 11.62 9.14
CA SER A 462 7.30 12.39 8.63
C SER A 462 7.07 13.90 8.81
N SER A 463 6.55 14.27 9.98
CA SER A 463 6.25 15.68 10.34
C SER A 463 7.44 16.46 10.89
N ASP A 464 8.59 15.80 11.09
CA ASP A 464 9.78 16.46 11.61
C ASP A 464 10.27 17.56 10.64
N LEU A 465 10.85 18.61 11.20
CA LEU A 465 11.38 19.74 10.45
C LEU A 465 12.47 19.33 9.45
N ILE A 466 13.15 18.19 9.65
CA ILE A 466 14.11 17.67 8.68
C ILE A 466 13.46 17.37 7.32
N HIS A 467 12.19 16.93 7.34
CA HIS A 467 11.42 16.56 6.14
C HIS A 467 10.61 17.70 5.55
N ILE A 468 10.78 18.94 6.01
CA ILE A 468 10.08 20.11 5.42
C ILE A 468 10.32 20.24 3.91
N PHE A 469 11.49 19.80 3.44
CA PHE A 469 11.89 19.88 2.04
C PHE A 469 12.22 18.50 1.45
N ASP A 470 11.64 17.45 2.03
CA ASP A 470 11.87 16.09 1.57
C ASP A 470 10.55 15.46 1.12
N GLU A 471 10.58 14.84 -0.05
CA GLU A 471 9.59 13.88 -0.51
C GLU A 471 9.78 12.57 0.27
N CYS A 472 8.73 12.05 0.89
CA CYS A 472 8.76 10.78 1.62
C CYS A 472 7.80 9.77 0.98
N VAL A 473 8.34 8.69 0.41
CA VAL A 473 7.59 7.71 -0.39
C VAL A 473 8.04 6.27 -0.13
N TYR A 474 7.32 5.30 -0.70
CA TYR A 474 7.58 3.86 -0.57
C TYR A 474 7.67 3.37 0.89
N PRO A 475 6.68 3.65 1.77
CA PRO A 475 6.70 3.14 3.13
C PRO A 475 6.60 1.61 3.16
N GLN A 476 7.34 0.97 4.07
CA GLN A 476 7.40 -0.47 4.25
C GLN A 476 7.49 -0.80 5.73
N PHE A 477 6.43 -1.39 6.30
CA PHE A 477 6.50 -1.93 7.65
C PHE A 477 7.32 -3.21 7.70
N ALA A 478 8.02 -3.41 8.83
CA ALA A 478 8.54 -4.71 9.18
C ALA A 478 7.39 -5.71 9.35
N ALA A 479 7.58 -6.93 8.85
CA ALA A 479 6.59 -8.00 8.93
C ALA A 479 6.18 -8.34 10.37
N ASN A 480 7.14 -8.26 11.32
CA ASN A 480 6.94 -8.51 12.73
C ASN A 480 7.11 -7.23 13.55
N THR A 481 6.41 -7.15 14.68
CA THR A 481 6.38 -5.98 15.57
C THR A 481 6.61 -6.40 17.01
N ASP A 482 6.86 -5.43 17.89
CA ASP A 482 6.89 -5.63 19.34
C ASP A 482 6.11 -4.49 20.04
N ALA A 483 6.64 -3.82 21.06
CA ALA A 483 6.04 -2.59 21.54
C ALA A 483 6.04 -1.47 20.48
N ASN A 484 6.92 -1.58 19.48
CA ASN A 484 7.07 -0.64 18.39
C ASN A 484 6.66 -1.25 17.05
N LEU A 485 6.36 -0.36 16.12
CA LEU A 485 6.40 -0.59 14.69
C LEU A 485 7.75 -0.10 14.15
N TYR A 486 8.18 -0.71 13.06
CA TYR A 486 9.43 -0.38 12.38
C TYR A 486 9.11 -0.12 10.92
N LEU A 487 9.48 1.06 10.45
CA LEU A 487 9.13 1.56 9.13
C LEU A 487 10.41 1.91 8.37
N HIS A 488 10.51 1.47 7.13
CA HIS A 488 11.49 1.93 6.16
C HIS A 488 10.77 2.68 5.05
N TYR A 489 11.30 3.83 4.64
CA TYR A 489 10.80 4.60 3.50
C TYR A 489 11.95 5.36 2.81
N ASN A 490 11.68 5.85 1.60
CA ASN A 490 12.60 6.66 0.83
C ASN A 490 12.39 8.14 1.13
N THR A 491 13.49 8.89 1.19
CA THR A 491 13.46 10.36 1.21
C THR A 491 14.26 10.93 0.06
N ASP A 492 13.64 11.85 -0.68
CA ASP A 492 14.22 12.60 -1.81
C ASP A 492 14.02 14.11 -1.59
N THR A 493 14.82 14.95 -2.22
CA THR A 493 14.62 16.40 -2.30
C THR A 493 13.69 16.84 -3.44
N GLU A 494 13.37 15.95 -4.38
CA GLU A 494 12.51 16.25 -5.53
C GLU A 494 11.31 15.28 -5.57
N PRO A 495 10.07 15.77 -5.81
CA PRO A 495 8.93 14.91 -6.08
C PRO A 495 9.03 14.24 -7.46
N GLY A 496 8.68 12.95 -7.53
CA GLY A 496 8.68 12.15 -8.76
C GLY A 496 9.81 11.12 -8.80
N ASN A 497 10.09 10.56 -9.98
CA ASN A 497 11.25 9.70 -10.20
C ASN A 497 12.10 10.20 -11.37
N ALA A 498 13.41 10.35 -11.17
CA ALA A 498 14.37 10.58 -12.24
C ALA A 498 14.44 9.39 -13.21
N VAL A 499 14.16 8.16 -12.76
CA VAL A 499 14.02 6.97 -13.64
C VAL A 499 12.88 7.12 -14.63
N ASP A 500 11.81 7.81 -14.24
CA ASP A 500 10.66 8.09 -15.12
C ASP A 500 10.84 9.39 -15.93
N GLY A 501 11.94 10.12 -15.68
CA GLY A 501 12.31 11.36 -16.38
C GLY A 501 11.66 12.62 -15.81
N ASP A 502 11.11 12.55 -14.60
CA ASP A 502 10.39 13.67 -13.95
C ASP A 502 11.36 14.79 -13.53
N HIS A 503 12.57 14.42 -13.11
CA HIS A 503 13.64 15.33 -12.72
C HIS A 503 15.02 14.71 -12.99
N GLU A 504 16.08 15.45 -12.68
CA GLU A 504 17.46 14.97 -12.75
C GLU A 504 17.76 13.99 -11.60
N TYR A 505 18.79 13.15 -11.76
CA TYR A 505 19.22 12.23 -10.71
C TYR A 505 19.73 12.96 -9.48
N VAL A 506 19.10 12.65 -8.36
CA VAL A 506 19.42 13.19 -7.03
C VAL A 506 19.59 12.04 -6.05
N SER A 507 20.26 12.32 -4.94
CA SER A 507 20.50 11.31 -3.91
C SER A 507 19.20 11.01 -3.17
N ASN A 508 18.75 9.76 -3.22
CA ASN A 508 17.68 9.21 -2.39
C ASN A 508 18.28 8.52 -1.17
N THR A 509 17.82 8.89 0.01
CA THR A 509 18.23 8.22 1.25
C THR A 509 17.18 7.23 1.72
N GLN A 510 17.66 6.14 2.33
CA GLN A 510 16.82 5.11 2.94
C GLN A 510 16.67 5.44 4.41
N THR A 511 15.45 5.80 4.82
CA THR A 511 15.15 6.27 6.17
C THR A 511 14.43 5.18 6.94
N PHE A 512 14.94 4.89 8.14
CA PHE A 512 14.35 3.96 9.09
C PHE A 512 13.75 4.72 10.27
N SER A 513 12.54 4.35 10.68
CA SER A 513 11.81 4.97 11.79
C SER A 513 11.28 3.92 12.75
N THR A 514 11.40 4.18 14.05
CA THR A 514 10.80 3.37 15.11
C THR A 514 9.64 4.12 15.74
N ILE A 515 8.45 3.52 15.73
CA ILE A 515 7.21 4.16 16.16
C ILE A 515 6.63 3.37 17.33
N LEU A 516 6.47 4.01 18.49
CA LEU A 516 5.82 3.37 19.63
C LEU A 516 4.33 3.19 19.34
N LYS A 517 3.81 1.96 19.44
CA LYS A 517 2.40 1.67 19.12
C LYS A 517 1.44 2.53 19.94
N ASP A 518 1.73 2.74 21.22
CA ASP A 518 0.92 3.55 22.13
C ASP A 518 0.81 5.03 21.72
N ASP A 519 1.75 5.56 20.93
CA ASP A 519 1.72 6.95 20.46
C ASP A 519 0.73 7.14 19.29
N ILE A 520 0.44 6.07 18.55
CA ILE A 520 -0.44 6.10 17.37
C ILE A 520 -1.69 5.21 17.49
N MET A 521 -1.81 4.47 18.58
CA MET A 521 -3.01 3.72 18.94
C MET A 521 -3.92 4.61 19.79
N GLY A 522 -4.74 5.43 19.11
CA GLY A 522 -5.72 6.29 19.76
C GLY A 522 -6.90 5.49 20.34
N ILE A 523 -7.67 6.10 21.25
CA ILE A 523 -9.01 5.60 21.56
C ILE A 523 -9.80 5.71 20.25
N ALA A 524 -10.25 4.59 19.68
CA ALA A 524 -11.13 4.61 18.51
C ALA A 524 -12.23 5.63 18.76
N GLN A 525 -12.39 6.58 17.83
CA GLN A 525 -13.66 7.26 17.75
C GLN A 525 -14.64 6.14 17.39
N PRO A 526 -15.65 5.83 18.23
CA PRO A 526 -16.68 4.90 17.80
C PRO A 526 -17.17 5.45 16.47
N ALA A 527 -17.12 4.62 15.42
CA ALA A 527 -17.54 5.02 14.08
C ALA A 527 -18.81 5.86 14.24
N THR A 528 -18.74 7.13 13.87
CA THR A 528 -19.92 7.99 13.93
C THR A 528 -20.89 7.44 12.91
N PHE A 529 -21.76 6.54 13.36
CA PHE A 529 -22.77 5.97 12.50
C PHE A 529 -23.77 7.08 12.20
N THR A 530 -23.88 7.43 10.93
CA THR A 530 -24.94 8.31 10.48
C THR A 530 -26.23 7.50 10.56
N VAL A 531 -27.18 7.92 11.38
CA VAL A 531 -28.53 7.38 11.33
C VAL A 531 -29.20 8.02 10.12
N ASP A 532 -29.67 7.21 9.17
CA ASP A 532 -30.34 7.69 7.95
C ASP A 532 -31.60 8.49 8.33
N GLN A 533 -32.46 7.87 9.14
CA GLN A 533 -33.68 8.49 9.62
C GLN A 533 -34.10 7.95 10.98
N VAL A 534 -34.49 8.85 11.89
CA VAL A 534 -35.23 8.53 13.12
C VAL A 534 -36.62 9.13 13.01
N SER A 535 -37.67 8.30 13.10
CA SER A 535 -39.03 8.82 13.10
C SER A 535 -39.34 9.57 14.39
N GLN A 536 -40.21 10.59 14.32
CA GLN A 536 -40.87 11.07 15.52
C GLN A 536 -41.61 9.90 16.17
N ASN A 537 -41.46 9.71 17.49
CA ASN A 537 -42.19 8.68 18.20
C ASN A 537 -43.72 8.92 18.06
N TYR A 538 -44.50 7.88 17.77
CA TYR A 538 -45.95 7.99 17.66
C TYR A 538 -46.67 6.91 18.47
N PRO A 539 -47.65 7.28 19.32
CA PRO A 539 -48.07 8.65 19.63
C PRO A 539 -47.03 9.44 20.45
N ASN A 540 -47.08 10.78 20.40
CA ASN A 540 -46.37 11.70 21.29
C ASN A 540 -47.27 12.91 21.64
N PRO A 541 -47.64 13.14 22.93
CA PRO A 541 -47.30 12.33 24.10
C PRO A 541 -47.96 10.95 24.08
N PHE A 542 -47.40 9.98 24.80
CA PHE A 542 -47.95 8.63 24.92
C PHE A 542 -48.15 8.21 26.37
N ASN A 543 -48.94 7.16 26.55
CA ASN A 543 -49.09 6.43 27.80
C ASN A 543 -49.13 4.93 27.45
N GLY A 544 -48.18 4.15 27.95
CA GLY A 544 -48.02 2.74 27.61
C GLY A 544 -47.01 2.51 26.48
N THR A 545 -47.46 2.52 25.23
CA THR A 545 -46.62 2.17 24.07
C THR A 545 -46.50 3.34 23.10
N SER A 546 -45.29 3.54 22.57
CA SER A 546 -44.97 4.43 21.45
C SER A 546 -43.98 3.71 20.55
N VAL A 547 -43.99 4.03 19.26
CA VAL A 547 -43.10 3.41 18.26
C VAL A 547 -42.15 4.48 17.72
N VAL A 548 -40.87 4.15 17.67
CA VAL A 548 -39.82 4.88 16.95
C VAL A 548 -39.26 3.93 15.89
N GLU A 549 -39.22 4.39 14.65
CA GLU A 549 -38.56 3.69 13.55
C GLU A 549 -37.18 4.31 13.36
N VAL A 550 -36.16 3.45 13.28
CA VAL A 550 -34.76 3.84 13.09
C VAL A 550 -34.23 3.10 11.86
N THR A 551 -33.81 3.85 10.85
CA THR A 551 -33.16 3.31 9.65
C THR A 551 -31.65 3.49 9.78
N LEU A 552 -30.90 2.40 9.59
CA LEU A 552 -29.44 2.38 9.69
C LEU A 552 -28.83 2.03 8.32
N TYR A 553 -27.67 2.61 7.98
CA TYR A 553 -26.90 2.22 6.79
C TYR A 553 -26.16 0.89 6.94
N ALA A 554 -25.88 0.46 8.18
CA ALA A 554 -25.25 -0.82 8.51
C ALA A 554 -25.78 -1.36 9.86
N PRO A 555 -25.66 -2.67 10.14
CA PRO A 555 -26.04 -3.23 11.45
C PRO A 555 -25.28 -2.56 12.61
N ALA A 556 -25.99 -2.09 13.63
CA ALA A 556 -25.39 -1.43 14.81
C ALA A 556 -26.18 -1.73 16.10
N GLU A 557 -25.52 -1.59 17.25
CA GLU A 557 -26.21 -1.60 18.55
C GLU A 557 -26.94 -0.26 18.78
N ILE A 558 -28.23 -0.31 19.11
CA ILE A 558 -29.06 0.87 19.39
C ILE A 558 -29.44 0.91 20.86
N TYR A 559 -29.31 2.08 21.47
CA TYR A 559 -29.81 2.40 22.81
C TYR A 559 -30.96 3.41 22.70
N LEU A 560 -32.10 3.13 23.35
CA LEU A 560 -33.27 4.01 23.39
C LEU A 560 -33.45 4.55 24.80
N GLU A 561 -33.46 5.87 24.95
CA GLU A 561 -33.80 6.57 26.19
C GLU A 561 -35.12 7.33 26.01
N VAL A 562 -36.04 7.21 26.96
CA VAL A 562 -37.27 8.00 26.99
C VAL A 562 -37.23 8.98 28.15
N SER A 563 -37.40 10.26 27.86
CA SER A 563 -37.50 11.32 28.88
C SER A 563 -38.90 11.90 28.97
N ASN A 564 -39.34 12.25 30.18
CA ASN A 564 -40.58 13.01 30.39
C ASN A 564 -40.39 14.51 30.10
N LEU A 565 -41.48 15.29 30.13
CA LEU A 565 -41.47 16.74 29.87
C LEU A 565 -40.61 17.57 30.86
N LEU A 566 -40.16 16.97 31.97
CA LEU A 566 -39.27 17.57 32.95
C LEU A 566 -37.79 17.17 32.74
N GLY A 567 -37.49 16.40 31.68
CA GLY A 567 -36.15 15.90 31.38
C GLY A 567 -35.70 14.76 32.29
N GLN A 568 -36.63 14.06 32.94
CA GLN A 568 -36.31 12.87 33.73
C GLN A 568 -36.40 11.63 32.83
N VAL A 569 -35.34 10.81 32.83
CA VAL A 569 -35.33 9.50 32.18
C VAL A 569 -36.35 8.58 32.83
N VAL A 570 -37.25 8.02 32.03
CA VAL A 570 -38.34 7.13 32.46
C VAL A 570 -38.25 5.72 31.85
N TYR A 571 -37.40 5.53 30.84
CA TYR A 571 -37.03 4.25 30.27
C TYR A 571 -35.63 4.33 29.68
#